data_AF-M9LS92-F1
#
_entry.id   AF-M9LS92-F1
#
_cell.length_a   1.000
_cell.length_b   1.000
_cell.length_c   1.000
_cell.angle_alpha   90.00
_cell.angle_beta   90.00
_cell.angle_gamma   90.00
#
_symmetry.space_group_name_H-M   'P 1'
#
loop_
_entity.id
_entity.type
_entity.pdbx_description
1 polymer ?
#
loop_
_entity_poly.entity_id
_entity_poly.type
_entity_poly.pdbx_seq_one_letter_code
_entity_poly.pdbx_strand_id
1 'polypeptide(L)'
;MADSAGLRTRSAAAKASATPNGKSKSTPKKRTVVQDDSDEDKANYTPKHSYLHVDLNDDQIMGGGKQQTLVKYTPGIVISEQGRETDKKLDEHSDWEFGGPWGVTAMMTLFPLLMYYLWICLWFYDGKLVVPNSLDDIWPFLQRMGAHVRDDAFPTKRAFAGYGGLMVFQFLLAVVMPGYMQEGLPVPSLGYKTLMYKCNALSSFYATLVTCAVLHVSGVYRLTTIIEHFGEYMTVSMVAGYAVSAATYFHAVATNTTHRMSGNFAYDFFMGAALNPRIGSVDLKMWAEVRIPCTAT
;
A
#
# COMPACT_ATOMS: atom_id res chain seq x y z
N MET A 1 -29.48 -45.64 29.25
CA MET A 1 -29.97 -45.07 30.52
C MET A 1 -28.77 -44.82 31.41
N ALA A 2 -28.80 -43.74 32.20
CA ALA A 2 -27.81 -43.36 33.22
C ALA A 2 -26.37 -43.09 32.72
N ASP A 3 -25.74 -41.93 32.98
CA ASP A 3 -25.39 -41.28 34.27
C ASP A 3 -24.18 -41.96 34.98
N SER A 4 -23.26 -41.23 35.63
CA SER A 4 -23.15 -39.76 35.82
C SER A 4 -21.71 -39.31 36.16
N ALA A 5 -21.57 -37.98 36.26
CA ALA A 5 -20.52 -37.14 36.85
C ALA A 5 -19.62 -37.70 37.97
N GLY A 6 -18.45 -37.04 38.18
CA GLY A 6 -17.74 -37.15 39.46
C GLY A 6 -16.36 -36.47 39.52
N LEU A 7 -16.33 -35.22 39.99
CA LEU A 7 -15.15 -34.40 40.36
C LEU A 7 -14.02 -35.16 41.12
N ARG A 8 -12.77 -34.67 41.02
CA ARG A 8 -11.99 -34.17 42.20
C ARG A 8 -10.67 -33.45 41.89
N THR A 9 -10.70 -32.13 42.10
CA THR A 9 -9.72 -31.24 42.78
C THR A 9 -8.23 -31.60 42.93
N ARG A 10 -7.38 -30.59 42.67
CA ARG A 10 -5.94 -30.48 42.97
C ARG A 10 -5.63 -30.47 44.48
N SER A 11 -4.42 -30.91 44.88
CA SER A 11 -3.50 -30.21 45.85
C SER A 11 -2.26 -31.02 46.25
N ALA A 12 -1.06 -30.44 46.06
CA ALA A 12 0.20 -30.64 46.81
C ALA A 12 1.28 -29.76 46.11
N ALA A 13 1.80 -28.67 46.69
CA ALA A 13 2.85 -28.60 47.72
C ALA A 13 4.23 -29.13 47.22
N ALA A 14 5.40 -28.53 47.48
CA ALA A 14 5.90 -27.24 47.96
C ALA A 14 7.42 -27.44 48.26
N LYS A 15 8.22 -26.36 48.28
CA LYS A 15 9.65 -26.28 48.70
C LYS A 15 10.73 -26.87 47.76
N ALA A 16 12.02 -26.45 47.83
CA ALA A 16 12.68 -25.16 48.12
C ALA A 16 14.23 -25.30 48.10
N SER A 17 14.94 -24.38 47.44
CA SER A 17 16.35 -23.92 47.71
C SER A 17 16.87 -23.09 46.51
N ALA A 18 17.87 -22.19 46.53
CA ALA A 18 18.39 -21.14 47.42
C ALA A 18 19.74 -20.68 46.78
N THR A 19 19.82 -19.55 46.04
CA THR A 19 20.51 -18.24 46.35
C THR A 19 22.07 -18.29 46.46
N PRO A 20 22.88 -17.20 46.36
CA PRO A 20 22.76 -15.79 45.85
C PRO A 20 23.71 -15.49 44.65
N ASN A 21 23.83 -14.31 44.00
CA ASN A 21 23.68 -12.86 44.32
C ASN A 21 23.49 -12.05 42.97
N GLY A 22 23.47 -10.71 42.85
CA GLY A 22 23.43 -9.58 43.80
C GLY A 22 23.89 -8.21 43.22
N LYS A 23 23.10 -7.13 43.45
CA LYS A 23 23.30 -5.68 43.10
C LYS A 23 23.08 -5.32 41.61
N SER A 24 22.46 -4.19 41.22
CA SER A 24 22.10 -2.94 41.93
C SER A 24 20.62 -2.51 41.70
N LYS A 25 20.07 -1.64 42.56
CA LYS A 25 18.68 -1.11 42.48
C LYS A 25 18.66 0.40 42.25
N SER A 26 17.76 0.88 41.39
CA SER A 26 17.18 2.22 41.44
C SER A 26 15.65 2.14 41.34
N THR A 27 14.94 3.00 42.06
CA THR A 27 13.50 2.83 42.37
C THR A 27 12.66 3.97 41.78
N PRO A 28 11.57 3.70 41.05
CA PRO A 28 10.56 4.72 40.73
C PRO A 28 9.68 5.03 41.96
N LYS A 29 9.40 6.30 42.23
CA LYS A 29 8.48 6.73 43.30
C LYS A 29 7.06 6.19 43.04
N LYS A 30 6.48 5.53 44.05
CA LYS A 30 5.05 5.14 44.06
C LYS A 30 4.21 6.41 44.28
N ARG A 31 3.23 6.67 43.40
CA ARG A 31 2.26 7.77 43.56
C ARG A 31 1.12 7.28 44.46
N THR A 32 0.80 8.03 45.51
CA THR A 32 -0.29 7.65 46.44
C THR A 32 -1.64 7.81 45.75
N VAL A 33 -2.47 6.78 45.82
CA VAL A 33 -3.87 6.83 45.37
C VAL A 33 -4.74 7.07 46.61
N VAL A 34 -5.61 8.08 46.54
CA VAL A 34 -6.73 8.22 47.48
C VAL A 34 -7.84 7.34 46.90
N GLN A 35 -8.34 6.43 47.72
CA GLN A 35 -9.44 5.53 47.35
C GLN A 35 -10.75 6.23 47.72
N ASP A 36 -11.70 6.22 46.80
CA ASP A 36 -13.01 6.88 46.91
C ASP A 36 -14.08 5.79 47.02
N ASP A 37 -15.13 6.00 47.83
CA ASP A 37 -16.02 4.93 48.31
C ASP A 37 -16.92 4.30 47.21
N SER A 38 -16.75 4.69 45.94
CA SER A 38 -17.54 4.24 44.79
C SER A 38 -17.17 2.87 44.20
N ASP A 39 -16.13 2.20 44.70
CA ASP A 39 -15.64 0.94 44.13
C ASP A 39 -16.47 -0.30 44.52
N GLU A 40 -17.21 -0.28 45.64
CA GLU A 40 -17.98 -1.47 46.09
C GLU A 40 -19.21 -1.75 45.21
N ASP A 41 -19.91 -0.71 44.75
CA ASP A 41 -21.12 -0.85 43.91
C ASP A 41 -20.82 -1.46 42.52
N LYS A 42 -19.59 -1.29 42.00
CA LYS A 42 -19.19 -1.82 40.70
C LYS A 42 -18.97 -3.33 40.70
N ALA A 43 -18.67 -3.93 41.85
CA ALA A 43 -18.30 -5.34 41.95
C ALA A 43 -19.44 -6.33 41.60
N ASN A 44 -20.70 -5.89 41.65
CA ASN A 44 -21.89 -6.71 41.41
C ASN A 44 -22.73 -6.29 40.18
N TYR A 45 -22.23 -5.36 39.36
CA TYR A 45 -22.94 -4.89 38.17
C TYR A 45 -22.88 -5.91 37.02
N THR A 46 -24.03 -6.15 36.36
CA THR A 46 -24.14 -7.01 35.17
C THR A 46 -24.67 -6.20 33.98
N PRO A 47 -23.88 -6.04 32.90
CA PRO A 47 -24.26 -5.19 31.77
C PRO A 47 -25.41 -5.77 30.95
N LYS A 48 -26.32 -4.90 30.49
CA LYS A 48 -27.52 -5.28 29.72
C LYS A 48 -27.50 -4.65 28.33
N HIS A 49 -26.83 -5.31 27.39
CA HIS A 49 -26.79 -4.87 25.99
C HIS A 49 -27.97 -5.40 25.17
N SER A 50 -28.47 -4.56 24.28
CA SER A 50 -29.46 -4.88 23.26
C SER A 50 -29.10 -4.22 21.93
N TYR A 51 -29.59 -4.76 20.81
CA TYR A 51 -29.20 -4.36 19.44
C TYR A 51 -29.51 -2.89 19.08
N LEU A 52 -30.33 -2.21 19.90
CA LEU A 52 -30.69 -0.79 19.78
C LEU A 52 -30.48 -0.01 21.10
N HIS A 53 -29.92 -0.64 22.14
CA HIS A 53 -29.67 0.00 23.42
C HIS A 53 -28.39 -0.57 24.05
N VAL A 54 -27.31 0.19 23.96
CA VAL A 54 -25.99 -0.15 24.50
C VAL A 54 -25.87 0.45 25.90
N ASP A 55 -25.47 -0.35 26.89
CA ASP A 55 -25.24 0.16 28.23
C ASP A 55 -23.86 0.83 28.33
N LEU A 56 -23.85 2.15 28.44
CA LEU A 56 -22.63 2.97 28.49
C LEU A 56 -21.89 2.83 29.82
N ASN A 57 -22.45 2.17 30.83
CA ASN A 57 -21.76 1.89 32.10
C ASN A 57 -20.90 0.61 32.04
N ASP A 58 -20.83 -0.09 30.91
CA ASP A 58 -19.92 -1.22 30.73
C ASP A 58 -18.46 -0.75 30.59
N ASP A 59 -17.61 -1.19 31.53
CA ASP A 59 -16.17 -0.92 31.55
C ASP A 59 -15.44 -1.46 30.30
N GLN A 60 -15.99 -2.42 29.55
CA GLN A 60 -15.44 -2.85 28.26
C GLN A 60 -15.65 -1.80 27.15
N ILE A 61 -16.74 -1.02 27.21
CA ILE A 61 -17.07 -0.02 26.19
C ILE A 61 -16.38 1.31 26.50
N MET A 62 -16.38 1.73 27.77
CA MET A 62 -15.79 3.00 28.20
C MET A 62 -14.31 2.90 28.60
N GLY A 63 -13.73 1.69 28.64
CA GLY A 63 -12.32 1.47 28.96
C GLY A 63 -12.02 1.71 30.44
N GLY A 64 -12.42 0.76 31.28
CA GLY A 64 -12.40 0.83 32.75
C GLY A 64 -11.17 1.52 33.35
N GLY A 65 -11.44 2.48 34.25
CA GLY A 65 -10.45 3.07 35.15
C GLY A 65 -9.54 4.17 34.58
N LYS A 66 -9.62 4.53 33.29
CA LYS A 66 -8.93 5.73 32.79
C LYS A 66 -9.81 6.97 33.03
N GLN A 67 -9.35 7.86 33.91
CA GLN A 67 -9.91 9.21 34.05
C GLN A 67 -10.15 9.81 32.66
N GLN A 68 -11.33 10.41 32.46
CA GLN A 68 -11.61 11.22 31.26
C GLN A 68 -10.68 12.44 31.27
N THR A 69 -9.47 12.30 30.73
CA THR A 69 -8.83 13.42 30.04
C THR A 69 -9.79 13.82 28.93
N LEU A 70 -10.51 14.93 29.14
CA LEU A 70 -11.23 15.63 28.09
C LEU A 70 -10.22 15.93 26.97
N VAL A 71 -10.17 15.04 25.97
CA VAL A 71 -9.38 15.24 24.76
C VAL A 71 -10.06 16.39 24.03
N LYS A 72 -9.58 17.59 24.33
CA LYS A 72 -10.03 18.82 23.69
C LYS A 72 -9.74 18.69 22.20
N TYR A 73 -10.76 18.33 21.43
CA TYR A 73 -10.64 18.14 19.98
C TYR A 73 -10.20 19.47 19.37
N THR A 74 -8.90 19.55 19.12
CA THR A 74 -8.27 20.67 18.42
C THR A 74 -8.15 20.19 16.97
N PRO A 75 -8.94 20.72 16.03
CA PRO A 75 -8.79 20.37 14.63
C PRO A 75 -7.43 20.89 14.15
N GLY A 76 -6.50 19.97 13.92
CA GLY A 76 -5.11 20.26 13.55
C GLY A 76 -4.15 19.28 14.20
N ILE A 77 -3.25 18.71 13.41
CA ILE A 77 -2.21 17.79 13.91
C ILE A 77 -1.19 18.64 14.69
N VAL A 78 -1.22 18.57 16.02
CA VAL A 78 -0.25 19.26 16.88
C VAL A 78 1.05 18.47 16.87
N ILE A 79 2.04 18.98 16.14
CA ILE A 79 3.33 18.31 15.92
C ILE A 79 4.23 18.55 17.12
N SER A 80 4.48 17.50 17.91
CA SER A 80 5.39 17.57 19.06
C SER A 80 6.85 17.72 18.60
N GLU A 81 7.68 18.29 19.46
CA GLU A 81 9.12 18.46 19.20
C GLU A 81 9.82 17.11 18.98
N GLN A 82 9.48 16.10 19.80
CA GLN A 82 9.91 14.71 19.62
C GLN A 82 9.44 14.10 18.29
N GLY A 83 8.24 14.49 17.81
CA GLY A 83 7.75 14.14 16.47
C GLY A 83 8.68 14.69 15.39
N ARG A 84 9.02 15.98 15.46
CA ARG A 84 9.94 16.61 14.49
C ARG A 84 11.33 15.98 14.44
N GLU A 85 11.89 15.64 15.60
CA GLU A 85 13.17 14.91 15.66
C GLU A 85 13.09 13.51 15.07
N THR A 86 11.94 12.85 15.20
CA THR A 86 11.70 11.50 14.65
C THR A 86 11.51 11.57 13.13
N ASP A 87 10.66 12.49 12.66
CA ASP A 87 10.43 12.74 11.23
C ASP A 87 11.74 13.07 10.50
N LYS A 88 12.58 13.94 11.08
CA LYS A 88 13.88 14.29 10.50
C LYS A 88 14.81 13.07 10.36
N LYS A 89 14.78 12.13 11.31
CA LYS A 89 15.55 10.87 11.22
C LYS A 89 14.98 9.90 10.18
N LEU A 90 13.68 9.96 9.91
CA LEU A 90 13.02 9.14 8.89
C LEU A 90 13.23 9.69 7.46
N ASP A 91 13.39 11.02 7.33
CA ASP A 91 13.75 11.69 6.07
C ASP A 91 15.21 11.42 5.64
N GLU A 92 16.09 11.05 6.59
CA GLU A 92 17.48 10.65 6.32
C GLU A 92 17.55 9.18 5.84
N HIS A 93 18.36 8.91 4.81
CA HIS A 93 18.54 7.54 4.29
C HIS A 93 19.52 6.75 5.17
N SER A 94 19.03 5.97 6.12
CA SER A 94 19.84 5.10 6.98
C SER A 94 20.12 3.71 6.39
N ASP A 95 19.09 3.07 5.83
CA ASP A 95 19.09 1.62 5.59
C ASP A 95 18.69 1.25 4.14
N TRP A 96 19.25 0.15 3.65
CA TRP A 96 18.94 -0.42 2.34
C TRP A 96 17.78 -1.39 2.43
N GLU A 97 16.66 -1.05 1.79
CA GLU A 97 15.48 -1.90 1.66
C GLU A 97 15.63 -2.86 0.47
N PHE A 98 14.76 -3.86 0.34
CA PHE A 98 14.67 -4.78 -0.82
C PHE A 98 15.97 -5.50 -1.24
N GLY A 99 16.93 -5.68 -0.32
CA GLY A 99 18.24 -6.28 -0.62
C GLY A 99 19.23 -5.30 -1.29
N GLY A 100 18.99 -4.00 -1.16
CA GLY A 100 19.83 -2.93 -1.71
C GLY A 100 19.88 -2.92 -3.24
N PRO A 101 20.90 -2.28 -3.83
CA PRO A 101 20.98 -2.06 -5.28
C PRO A 101 20.89 -3.34 -6.12
N TRP A 102 21.47 -4.45 -5.65
CA TRP A 102 21.43 -5.74 -6.35
C TRP A 102 20.04 -6.39 -6.30
N GLY A 103 19.39 -6.41 -5.13
CA GLY A 103 18.03 -6.94 -4.98
C GLY A 103 17.02 -6.12 -5.78
N VAL A 104 17.12 -4.79 -5.73
CA VAL A 104 16.33 -3.87 -6.56
C VAL A 104 16.54 -4.12 -8.06
N THR A 105 17.78 -4.22 -8.54
CA THR A 105 18.07 -4.46 -9.97
C THR A 105 17.52 -5.82 -10.42
N ALA A 106 17.58 -6.84 -9.54
CA ALA A 106 16.95 -8.12 -9.78
C ALA A 106 15.41 -8.01 -9.85
N MET A 107 14.75 -7.28 -8.94
CA MET A 107 13.30 -7.05 -9.00
C MET A 107 12.86 -6.29 -10.26
N MET A 108 13.59 -5.22 -10.60
CA MET A 108 13.35 -4.41 -11.81
C MET A 108 13.46 -5.21 -13.12
N THR A 109 14.18 -6.33 -13.14
CA THR A 109 14.32 -7.17 -14.33
C THR A 109 13.46 -8.43 -14.26
N LEU A 110 13.35 -9.05 -13.09
CA LEU A 110 12.61 -10.30 -12.88
C LEU A 110 11.10 -10.12 -12.93
N PHE A 111 10.52 -9.04 -12.38
CA PHE A 111 9.06 -8.88 -12.37
C PHE A 111 8.44 -8.70 -13.77
N PRO A 112 9.00 -7.91 -14.70
CA PRO A 112 8.55 -7.90 -16.10
C PRO A 112 8.70 -9.27 -16.78
N LEU A 113 9.85 -9.95 -16.60
CA LEU A 113 10.08 -11.27 -17.18
C LEU A 113 9.10 -12.32 -16.64
N LEU A 114 8.78 -12.26 -15.34
CA LEU A 114 7.77 -13.09 -14.70
C LEU A 114 6.37 -12.80 -15.25
N MET A 115 6.02 -11.54 -15.51
CA MET A 115 4.76 -11.17 -16.16
C MET A 115 4.65 -11.77 -17.57
N TYR A 116 5.70 -11.66 -18.41
CA TYR A 116 5.70 -12.34 -19.71
C TYR A 116 5.57 -13.86 -19.57
N TYR A 117 6.33 -14.49 -18.68
CA TYR A 117 6.28 -15.93 -18.45
C TYR A 117 4.88 -16.41 -18.01
N LEU A 118 4.25 -15.71 -17.06
CA LEU A 118 2.91 -16.05 -16.58
C LEU A 118 1.84 -15.83 -17.67
N TRP A 119 1.95 -14.75 -18.46
CA TRP A 119 1.08 -14.52 -19.60
C TRP A 119 1.25 -15.61 -20.68
N ILE A 120 2.49 -16.01 -21.00
CA ILE A 120 2.75 -17.08 -21.96
C ILE A 120 2.15 -18.41 -21.47
N CYS A 121 2.35 -18.76 -20.20
CA CYS A 121 1.77 -19.96 -19.60
C CYS A 121 0.23 -19.93 -19.66
N LEU A 122 -0.38 -18.78 -19.38
CA LEU A 122 -1.83 -18.60 -19.42
C LEU A 122 -2.40 -18.72 -20.85
N TRP A 123 -1.74 -18.10 -21.84
CA TRP A 123 -2.28 -17.94 -23.19
C TRP A 123 -1.95 -19.11 -24.14
N PHE A 124 -0.74 -19.68 -24.06
CA PHE A 124 -0.26 -20.71 -24.99
C PHE A 124 -0.22 -22.13 -24.40
N TYR A 125 -0.38 -22.27 -23.07
CA TYR A 125 -0.19 -23.55 -22.36
C TYR A 125 -1.34 -23.88 -21.39
N ASP A 126 -2.55 -23.37 -21.63
CA ASP A 126 -3.76 -23.59 -20.81
C ASP A 126 -3.58 -23.25 -19.31
N GLY A 127 -2.74 -22.28 -18.97
CA GLY A 127 -2.42 -21.93 -17.57
C GLY A 127 -1.44 -22.88 -16.87
N LYS A 128 -0.87 -23.86 -17.57
CA LYS A 128 0.15 -24.76 -17.00
C LYS A 128 1.49 -24.04 -16.90
N LEU A 129 2.16 -24.17 -15.74
CA LEU A 129 3.51 -23.68 -15.56
C LEU A 129 4.50 -24.55 -16.34
N VAL A 130 5.14 -23.98 -17.35
CA VAL A 130 6.08 -24.70 -18.24
C VAL A 130 7.50 -24.50 -17.76
N VAL A 131 8.22 -25.60 -17.53
CA VAL A 131 9.64 -25.60 -17.14
C VAL A 131 10.46 -26.38 -18.17
N PRO A 132 11.76 -26.08 -18.35
CA PRO A 132 12.63 -26.89 -19.20
C PRO A 132 12.75 -28.32 -18.64
N ASN A 133 12.72 -29.31 -19.53
CA ASN A 133 12.68 -30.73 -19.13
C ASN A 133 14.07 -31.32 -18.78
N SER A 134 15.13 -30.63 -19.19
CA SER A 134 16.54 -30.99 -18.95
C SER A 134 17.39 -29.71 -18.89
N LEU A 135 18.61 -29.81 -18.38
CA LEU A 135 19.59 -28.72 -18.42
C LEU A 135 19.88 -28.27 -19.86
N ASP A 136 19.92 -29.21 -20.81
CA ASP A 136 20.14 -28.91 -22.23
C ASP A 136 18.95 -28.17 -22.89
N ASP A 137 17.74 -28.30 -22.33
CA ASP A 137 16.52 -27.64 -22.81
C ASP A 137 16.37 -26.21 -22.27
N ILE A 138 17.23 -25.75 -21.34
CA ILE A 138 17.14 -24.38 -20.77
C ILE A 138 17.25 -23.33 -21.88
N TRP A 139 18.26 -23.42 -22.76
CA TRP A 139 18.45 -22.42 -23.81
C TRP A 139 17.38 -22.50 -24.92
N PRO A 140 17.04 -23.69 -25.46
CA PRO A 140 15.88 -23.84 -26.34
C PRO A 140 14.57 -23.36 -25.72
N PHE A 141 14.33 -23.59 -24.43
CA PHE A 141 13.15 -23.10 -23.72
C PHE A 141 13.10 -21.57 -23.69
N LEU A 142 14.21 -20.90 -23.33
CA LEU A 142 14.28 -19.43 -23.36
C LEU A 142 14.06 -18.87 -24.77
N GLN A 143 14.54 -19.55 -25.81
CA GLN A 143 14.27 -19.18 -27.20
C GLN A 143 12.78 -19.33 -27.57
N ARG A 144 12.11 -20.41 -27.12
CA ARG A 144 10.65 -20.60 -27.30
C ARG A 144 9.85 -19.50 -26.59
N MET A 145 10.17 -19.19 -25.33
CA MET A 145 9.54 -18.10 -24.59
C MET A 145 9.77 -16.74 -25.26
N GLY A 146 11.00 -16.47 -25.70
CA GLY A 146 11.37 -15.24 -26.41
C GLY A 146 10.65 -15.08 -27.75
N ALA A 147 10.36 -16.17 -28.46
CA ALA A 147 9.57 -16.13 -29.69
C ALA A 147 8.13 -15.64 -29.43
N HIS A 148 7.44 -16.16 -28.40
CA HIS A 148 6.11 -15.67 -28.01
C HIS A 148 6.10 -14.18 -27.64
N VAL A 149 7.13 -13.69 -26.92
CA VAL A 149 7.25 -12.25 -26.62
C VAL A 149 7.47 -11.43 -27.90
N ARG A 150 8.30 -11.91 -28.83
CA ARG A 150 8.61 -11.22 -30.09
C ARG A 150 7.41 -11.17 -31.03
N ASP A 151 6.64 -12.25 -31.13
CA ASP A 151 5.62 -12.43 -32.16
C ASP A 151 4.24 -11.92 -31.69
N ASP A 152 3.87 -12.17 -30.43
CA ASP A 152 2.54 -11.88 -29.89
C ASP A 152 2.51 -10.74 -28.84
N ALA A 153 3.67 -10.26 -28.39
CA ALA A 153 3.78 -9.12 -27.46
C ALA A 153 4.61 -7.94 -28.01
N PHE A 154 4.79 -7.85 -29.33
CA PHE A 154 5.48 -6.71 -29.95
C PHE A 154 4.71 -5.40 -29.73
N PRO A 155 5.35 -4.30 -29.30
CA PRO A 155 4.64 -3.06 -28.99
C PRO A 155 4.21 -2.32 -30.27
N THR A 156 2.95 -2.50 -30.68
CA THR A 156 2.41 -1.86 -31.90
C THR A 156 1.91 -0.44 -31.66
N LYS A 157 1.78 0.32 -32.76
CA LYS A 157 1.18 1.66 -32.78
C LYS A 157 -0.25 1.67 -32.21
N ARG A 158 -1.01 0.58 -32.37
CA ARG A 158 -2.38 0.41 -31.86
C ARG A 158 -2.37 0.28 -30.33
N ALA A 159 -1.46 -0.53 -29.78
CA ALA A 159 -1.29 -0.65 -28.34
C ALA A 159 -0.84 0.68 -27.70
N PHE A 160 0.13 1.37 -28.31
CA PHE A 160 0.54 2.73 -27.90
C PHE A 160 -0.62 3.74 -27.93
N ALA A 161 -1.40 3.78 -29.01
CA ALA A 161 -2.54 4.68 -29.14
C ALA A 161 -3.65 4.36 -28.12
N GLY A 162 -3.96 3.08 -27.89
CA GLY A 162 -4.98 2.67 -26.92
C GLY A 162 -4.56 2.92 -25.47
N TYR A 163 -3.40 2.43 -25.04
CA TYR A 163 -2.94 2.61 -23.66
C TYR A 163 -2.52 4.05 -23.37
N GLY A 164 -1.79 4.69 -24.28
CA GLY A 164 -1.44 6.12 -24.17
C GLY A 164 -2.69 7.01 -24.18
N GLY A 165 -3.67 6.70 -25.03
CA GLY A 165 -4.98 7.34 -25.04
C GLY A 165 -5.71 7.19 -23.71
N LEU A 166 -5.72 5.99 -23.12
CA LEU A 166 -6.29 5.75 -21.78
C LEU A 166 -5.57 6.56 -20.70
N MET A 167 -4.24 6.61 -20.69
CA MET A 167 -3.49 7.43 -19.73
C MET A 167 -3.85 8.92 -19.85
N VAL A 168 -3.81 9.48 -21.07
CA VAL A 168 -4.17 10.89 -21.30
C VAL A 168 -5.62 11.15 -20.91
N PHE A 169 -6.55 10.26 -21.25
CA PHE A 169 -7.95 10.35 -20.86
C PHE A 169 -8.13 10.33 -19.33
N GLN A 170 -7.48 9.41 -18.61
CA GLN A 170 -7.52 9.37 -17.14
C GLN A 170 -6.91 10.62 -16.49
N PHE A 171 -5.88 11.20 -17.10
CA PHE A 171 -5.29 12.46 -16.65
C PHE A 171 -6.25 13.64 -16.87
N LEU A 172 -6.91 13.72 -18.04
CA LEU A 172 -7.94 14.72 -18.32
C LEU A 172 -9.14 14.59 -17.36
N LEU A 173 -9.60 13.38 -17.08
CA LEU A 173 -10.64 13.16 -16.06
C LEU A 173 -10.17 13.59 -14.66
N ALA A 174 -8.90 13.37 -14.29
CA ALA A 174 -8.35 13.84 -13.02
C ALA A 174 -8.39 15.37 -12.89
N VAL A 175 -8.11 16.10 -13.98
CA VAL A 175 -8.22 17.57 -14.00
C VAL A 175 -9.70 18.01 -13.98
N VAL A 176 -10.53 17.49 -14.89
CA VAL A 176 -11.86 18.03 -15.18
C VAL A 176 -12.93 17.55 -14.20
N MET A 177 -13.01 16.25 -13.90
CA MET A 177 -14.19 15.68 -13.22
C MET A 177 -14.41 16.29 -11.82
N PRO A 178 -15.65 16.56 -11.40
CA PRO A 178 -15.96 17.03 -10.06
C PRO A 178 -15.56 15.99 -9.01
N GLY A 179 -15.14 16.47 -7.85
CA GLY A 179 -14.82 15.66 -6.68
C GLY A 179 -14.40 16.53 -5.50
N TYR A 180 -14.24 15.89 -4.36
CA TYR A 180 -14.01 16.55 -3.08
C TYR A 180 -12.55 16.99 -2.93
N MET A 181 -12.30 18.18 -2.36
CA MET A 181 -10.95 18.65 -2.06
C MET A 181 -10.59 18.25 -0.63
N GLN A 182 -9.56 17.40 -0.48
CA GLN A 182 -9.11 16.89 0.81
C GLN A 182 -7.67 17.31 1.06
N GLU A 183 -7.39 17.83 2.25
CA GLU A 183 -6.02 18.03 2.72
C GLU A 183 -5.38 16.68 3.09
N GLY A 184 -4.21 16.41 2.52
CA GLY A 184 -3.35 15.29 2.91
C GLY A 184 -2.57 15.60 4.18
N LEU A 185 -1.83 14.59 4.65
CA LEU A 185 -0.99 14.72 5.85
C LEU A 185 0.08 15.82 5.68
N PRO A 186 0.43 16.55 6.76
CA PRO A 186 1.46 17.57 6.74
C PRO A 186 2.82 16.93 6.47
N VAL A 187 3.52 17.39 5.43
CA VAL A 187 4.75 16.74 4.95
C VAL A 187 5.99 17.34 5.65
N PRO A 188 6.79 16.57 6.43
CA PRO A 188 7.93 17.11 7.17
C PRO A 188 8.95 17.81 6.28
N SER A 189 9.35 17.16 5.19
CA SER A 189 10.29 17.68 4.18
C SER A 189 9.82 18.95 3.45
N LEU A 190 8.54 19.32 3.54
CA LEU A 190 7.96 20.57 3.03
C LEU A 190 7.61 21.56 4.15
N GLY A 191 8.24 21.44 5.33
CA GLY A 191 8.00 22.31 6.48
C GLY A 191 6.59 22.13 7.07
N TYR A 192 6.06 20.91 7.04
CA TYR A 192 4.71 20.54 7.48
C TYR A 192 3.56 21.20 6.73
N LYS A 193 3.81 21.66 5.50
CA LYS A 193 2.77 22.09 4.58
C LYS A 193 1.83 20.91 4.27
N THR A 194 0.52 21.11 4.42
CA THR A 194 -0.49 20.18 3.91
C THR A 194 -0.62 20.35 2.40
N LEU A 195 -0.75 19.25 1.68
CA LEU A 195 -0.97 19.24 0.24
C LEU A 195 -2.45 18.98 -0.02
N MET A 196 -3.08 19.82 -0.86
CA MET A 196 -4.47 19.59 -1.29
C MET A 196 -4.50 18.52 -2.40
N TYR A 197 -5.49 17.62 -2.31
CA TYR A 197 -5.75 16.55 -3.26
C TYR A 197 -7.21 16.60 -3.73
N LYS A 198 -7.43 16.40 -5.04
CA LYS A 198 -8.77 16.34 -5.64
C LYS A 198 -9.24 14.88 -5.70
N CYS A 199 -10.10 14.49 -4.75
CA CYS A 199 -10.71 13.17 -4.65
C CYS A 199 -11.89 13.04 -5.62
N ASN A 200 -11.58 12.85 -6.92
CA ASN A 200 -12.53 12.63 -8.02
C ASN A 200 -12.37 11.26 -8.70
N ALA A 201 -11.81 10.27 -8.00
CA ALA A 201 -11.60 8.91 -8.52
C ALA A 201 -12.92 8.23 -8.92
N LEU A 202 -13.91 8.20 -8.02
CA LEU A 202 -15.21 7.53 -8.24
C LEU A 202 -15.99 8.14 -9.42
N SER A 203 -16.05 9.47 -9.53
CA SER A 203 -16.71 10.14 -10.66
C SER A 203 -16.00 9.84 -11.99
N SER A 204 -14.66 9.78 -11.98
CA SER A 204 -13.87 9.41 -13.15
C SER A 204 -14.04 7.94 -13.55
N PHE A 205 -14.16 7.03 -12.58
CA PHE A 205 -14.42 5.61 -12.81
C PHE A 205 -15.74 5.42 -13.56
N TYR A 206 -16.84 6.02 -13.09
CA TYR A 206 -18.13 5.97 -13.79
C TYR A 206 -18.08 6.64 -15.18
N ALA A 207 -17.40 7.78 -15.33
CA ALA A 207 -17.20 8.42 -16.64
C ALA A 207 -16.44 7.51 -17.62
N THR A 208 -15.46 6.75 -17.12
CA THR A 208 -14.70 5.76 -17.90
C THR A 208 -15.60 4.60 -18.32
N LEU A 209 -16.37 4.02 -17.40
CA LEU A 209 -17.31 2.94 -17.73
C LEU A 209 -18.34 3.36 -18.78
N VAL A 210 -18.92 4.56 -18.66
CA VAL A 210 -19.85 5.11 -19.66
C VAL A 210 -19.16 5.30 -21.00
N THR A 211 -17.93 5.83 -21.01
CA THR A 211 -17.14 6.04 -22.23
C THR A 211 -16.82 4.70 -22.92
N CYS A 212 -16.40 3.68 -22.16
CA CYS A 212 -16.17 2.32 -22.66
C CYS A 212 -17.45 1.67 -23.22
N ALA A 213 -18.58 1.83 -22.54
CA ALA A 213 -19.87 1.33 -23.02
C ALA A 213 -20.31 2.01 -24.33
N VAL A 214 -20.17 3.33 -24.43
CA VAL A 214 -20.46 4.09 -25.66
C VAL A 214 -19.54 3.68 -26.80
N LEU A 215 -18.23 3.56 -26.55
CA LEU A 215 -17.24 3.10 -27.55
C LEU A 215 -17.53 1.68 -28.05
N HIS A 216 -18.00 0.79 -27.16
CA HIS A 216 -18.37 -0.58 -27.52
C HIS A 216 -19.64 -0.62 -28.37
N VAL A 217 -20.71 0.04 -27.93
CA VAL A 217 -22.03 0.01 -28.60
C VAL A 217 -22.04 0.78 -29.91
N SER A 218 -21.24 1.85 -30.02
CA SER A 218 -21.05 2.57 -31.29
C SER A 218 -20.18 1.83 -32.31
N GLY A 219 -19.51 0.74 -31.90
CA GLY A 219 -18.59 -0.03 -32.75
C GLY A 219 -17.26 0.68 -33.05
N VAL A 220 -17.03 1.89 -32.52
CA VAL A 220 -15.79 2.66 -32.74
C VAL A 220 -14.57 1.97 -32.13
N TYR A 221 -14.75 1.33 -30.96
CA TYR A 221 -13.69 0.56 -30.33
C TYR A 221 -14.25 -0.65 -29.56
N ARG A 222 -13.92 -1.86 -30.02
CA ARG A 222 -14.41 -3.10 -29.41
C ARG A 222 -13.50 -3.50 -28.24
N LEU A 223 -14.07 -3.59 -27.04
CA LEU A 223 -13.32 -3.98 -25.83
C LEU A 223 -12.62 -5.34 -25.94
N THR A 224 -13.14 -6.29 -26.75
CA THR A 224 -12.49 -7.59 -26.96
C THR A 224 -11.10 -7.46 -27.59
N THR A 225 -10.82 -6.38 -28.34
CA THR A 225 -9.51 -6.08 -28.94
C THR A 225 -8.41 -5.82 -27.90
N ILE A 226 -8.76 -5.54 -26.64
CA ILE A 226 -7.81 -5.51 -25.52
C ILE A 226 -7.38 -6.93 -25.14
N ILE A 227 -8.32 -7.87 -25.11
CA ILE A 227 -8.07 -9.29 -24.78
C ILE A 227 -7.34 -9.98 -25.94
N GLU A 228 -7.83 -9.80 -27.17
CA GLU A 228 -7.26 -10.37 -28.41
C GLU A 228 -5.77 -10.03 -28.60
N HIS A 229 -5.34 -8.86 -28.11
CA HIS A 229 -3.96 -8.37 -28.22
C HIS A 229 -3.35 -8.00 -26.86
N PHE A 230 -3.66 -8.78 -25.82
CA PHE A 230 -3.24 -8.49 -24.45
C PHE A 230 -1.72 -8.34 -24.30
N GLY A 231 -0.94 -9.18 -25.00
CA GLY A 231 0.53 -9.13 -24.99
C GLY A 231 1.08 -7.76 -25.40
N GLU A 232 0.57 -7.18 -26.49
CA GLU A 232 1.00 -5.86 -26.96
C GLU A 232 0.69 -4.75 -25.95
N TYR A 233 -0.49 -4.78 -25.32
CA TYR A 233 -0.89 -3.82 -24.29
C TYR A 233 -0.05 -3.95 -23.02
N MET A 234 0.30 -5.18 -22.63
CA MET A 234 1.19 -5.46 -21.50
C MET A 234 2.60 -4.90 -21.75
N THR A 235 3.18 -5.11 -22.95
CA THR A 235 4.50 -4.54 -23.29
C THR A 235 4.47 -3.02 -23.28
N VAL A 236 3.43 -2.40 -23.85
CA VAL A 236 3.29 -0.94 -23.87
C VAL A 236 3.09 -0.37 -22.46
N SER A 237 2.33 -1.04 -21.57
CA SER A 237 2.12 -0.58 -20.20
C SER A 237 3.40 -0.69 -19.36
N MET A 238 4.22 -1.73 -19.55
CA MET A 238 5.56 -1.84 -18.96
C MET A 238 6.46 -0.70 -19.43
N VAL A 239 6.55 -0.45 -20.75
CA VAL A 239 7.36 0.63 -21.32
C VAL A 239 6.91 2.00 -20.80
N ALA A 240 5.59 2.23 -20.71
CA ALA A 240 5.04 3.45 -20.12
C ALA A 240 5.37 3.58 -18.63
N GLY A 241 5.36 2.49 -17.85
CA GLY A 241 5.78 2.47 -16.46
C GLY A 241 7.23 2.94 -16.29
N TYR A 242 8.18 2.33 -17.01
CA TYR A 242 9.58 2.79 -17.00
C TYR A 242 9.74 4.23 -17.48
N ALA A 243 9.00 4.65 -18.51
CA ALA A 243 9.05 6.02 -19.02
C ALA A 243 8.55 7.05 -17.97
N VAL A 244 7.49 6.74 -17.22
CA VAL A 244 6.97 7.61 -16.15
C VAL A 244 7.92 7.63 -14.95
N SER A 245 8.49 6.50 -14.54
CA SER A 245 9.51 6.47 -13.48
C SER A 245 10.77 7.24 -13.88
N ALA A 246 11.23 7.11 -15.12
CA ALA A 246 12.36 7.87 -15.64
C ALA A 246 12.04 9.38 -15.72
N ALA A 247 10.88 9.76 -16.24
CA ALA A 247 10.46 11.16 -16.33
C ALA A 247 10.37 11.82 -14.96
N THR A 248 9.77 11.14 -13.97
CA THR A 248 9.68 11.66 -12.59
C THR A 248 11.03 11.71 -11.89
N TYR A 249 11.91 10.73 -12.10
CA TYR A 249 13.29 10.74 -11.59
C TYR A 249 14.10 11.91 -12.16
N PHE A 250 14.19 12.06 -13.48
CA PHE A 250 14.96 13.14 -14.10
C PHE A 250 14.38 14.52 -13.80
N HIS A 251 13.05 14.65 -13.70
CA HIS A 251 12.39 15.88 -13.26
C HIS A 251 12.76 16.25 -11.81
N ALA A 252 12.80 15.27 -10.90
CA ALA A 252 13.18 15.48 -9.50
C ALA A 252 14.62 15.99 -9.38
N VAL A 253 15.55 15.36 -10.11
CA VAL A 253 16.96 15.76 -10.18
C VAL A 253 17.11 17.16 -10.76
N ALA A 254 16.45 17.46 -11.90
CA ALA A 254 16.53 18.77 -12.54
C ALA A 254 15.94 19.90 -11.67
N THR A 255 14.89 19.63 -10.90
CA THR A 255 14.22 20.61 -10.04
C THR A 255 14.85 20.69 -8.64
N ASN A 256 15.85 19.84 -8.33
CA ASN A 256 16.42 19.66 -6.99
C ASN A 256 15.36 19.35 -5.90
N THR A 257 14.28 18.65 -6.28
CA THR A 257 13.21 18.20 -5.38
C THR A 257 13.39 16.74 -4.94
N THR A 258 14.64 16.27 -4.97
CA THR A 258 15.04 14.91 -4.60
C THR A 258 14.90 14.68 -3.10
N HIS A 259 14.36 13.54 -2.69
CA HIS A 259 14.10 13.20 -1.29
C HIS A 259 14.62 11.80 -0.96
N ARG A 260 15.26 11.62 0.20
CA ARG A 260 15.81 10.34 0.71
C ARG A 260 16.68 9.56 -0.31
N MET A 261 17.53 10.27 -1.05
CA MET A 261 18.46 9.66 -2.02
C MET A 261 19.57 8.86 -1.32
N SER A 262 19.87 7.68 -1.84
CA SER A 262 20.95 6.79 -1.36
C SER A 262 22.31 7.05 -2.04
N GLY A 263 22.30 7.68 -3.23
CA GLY A 263 23.47 7.86 -4.07
C GLY A 263 23.75 6.70 -5.04
N ASN A 264 22.95 5.64 -5.02
CA ASN A 264 22.99 4.58 -6.03
C ASN A 264 21.83 4.73 -7.02
N PHE A 265 22.15 5.00 -8.29
CA PHE A 265 21.16 5.24 -9.35
C PHE A 265 20.09 4.15 -9.47
N ALA A 266 20.45 2.86 -9.42
CA ALA A 266 19.48 1.78 -9.60
C ALA A 266 18.50 1.68 -8.43
N TYR A 267 18.98 1.91 -7.21
CA TYR A 267 18.14 1.95 -6.02
C TYR A 267 17.26 3.22 -5.98
N ASP A 268 17.84 4.39 -6.24
CA ASP A 268 17.13 5.67 -6.22
C ASP A 268 16.08 5.77 -7.35
N PHE A 269 16.30 5.10 -8.48
CA PHE A 269 15.32 4.98 -9.56
C PHE A 269 14.11 4.13 -9.15
N PHE A 270 14.33 3.05 -8.41
CA PHE A 270 13.27 2.12 -7.97
C PHE A 270 12.46 2.69 -6.79
N MET A 271 13.15 3.24 -5.77
CA MET A 271 12.49 3.88 -4.62
C MET A 271 11.80 5.19 -5.02
N GLY A 272 12.28 5.84 -6.09
CA GLY A 272 11.76 7.08 -6.63
C GLY A 272 12.38 8.31 -5.98
N ALA A 273 12.86 9.25 -6.81
CA ALA A 273 13.56 10.43 -6.32
C ALA A 273 12.64 11.55 -5.77
N ALA A 274 11.38 11.62 -6.20
CA ALA A 274 10.42 12.64 -5.75
C ALA A 274 9.34 12.04 -4.84
N LEU A 275 9.10 12.69 -3.70
CA LEU A 275 8.09 12.25 -2.71
C LEU A 275 6.64 12.31 -3.25
N ASN A 276 6.29 13.41 -3.93
CA ASN A 276 4.98 13.66 -4.53
C ASN A 276 5.13 14.46 -5.84
N PRO A 277 5.52 13.83 -6.97
CA PRO A 277 5.64 14.53 -8.26
C PRO A 277 4.28 14.98 -8.77
N ARG A 278 4.18 16.22 -9.26
CA ARG A 278 2.92 16.88 -9.62
C ARG A 278 2.96 17.50 -11.02
N ILE A 279 1.84 17.41 -11.74
CA ILE A 279 1.59 18.16 -12.97
C ILE A 279 0.36 19.04 -12.73
N GLY A 280 0.59 20.34 -12.54
CA GLY A 280 -0.47 21.29 -12.15
C GLY A 280 -1.08 20.91 -10.80
N SER A 281 -2.40 20.67 -10.78
CA SER A 281 -3.14 20.22 -9.60
C SER A 281 -3.19 18.69 -9.41
N VAL A 282 -2.68 17.91 -10.37
CA VAL A 282 -2.72 16.44 -10.32
C VAL A 282 -1.43 15.90 -9.72
N ASP A 283 -1.59 15.09 -8.68
CA ASP A 283 -0.51 14.33 -8.06
C ASP A 283 -0.30 13.01 -8.82
N LEU A 284 0.88 12.80 -9.39
CA LEU A 284 1.15 11.65 -10.25
C LEU A 284 1.17 10.33 -9.48
N LYS A 285 1.54 10.35 -8.19
CA LYS A 285 1.54 9.15 -7.34
C LYS A 285 0.11 8.67 -7.13
N MET A 286 -0.76 9.56 -6.66
CA MET A 286 -2.20 9.27 -6.50
C MET A 286 -2.87 8.91 -7.84
N TRP A 287 -2.51 9.58 -8.93
CA TRP A 287 -3.06 9.30 -10.26
C TRP A 287 -2.68 7.90 -10.76
N ALA A 288 -1.39 7.54 -10.66
CA ALA A 288 -0.90 6.23 -11.08
C ALA A 288 -1.45 5.09 -10.21
N GLU A 289 -1.57 5.29 -8.89
CA GLU A 289 -2.06 4.27 -7.96
C GLU A 289 -3.57 4.01 -8.12
N VAL A 290 -4.39 5.06 -8.16
CA VAL A 290 -5.86 4.93 -8.06
C VAL A 290 -6.54 4.79 -9.42
N ARG A 291 -5.97 5.35 -10.50
CA ARG A 291 -6.69 5.48 -11.78
C ARG A 291 -6.25 4.45 -12.81
N ILE A 292 -4.96 4.27 -13.03
CA ILE A 292 -4.49 3.36 -14.09
C ILE A 292 -4.87 1.90 -13.76
N PRO A 293 -4.52 1.32 -12.60
CA PRO A 293 -4.91 -0.05 -12.26
C PRO A 293 -6.43 -0.24 -12.25
N CYS A 294 -7.15 0.55 -11.44
CA CYS A 294 -8.58 0.36 -11.19
C CYS A 294 -9.51 0.75 -12.36
N THR A 295 -8.98 1.22 -13.50
CA THR A 295 -9.78 1.46 -14.72
C THR A 295 -9.29 0.68 -15.94
N ALA A 296 -8.13 0.03 -15.87
CA ALA A 296 -7.56 -0.79 -16.95
C ALA A 296 -7.82 -2.29 -16.80
N THR A 297 -8.25 -2.74 -15.60
CA THR A 297 -8.78 -4.09 -15.31
C THR A 297 -10.31 -4.10 -15.39
#